data_AF-A0A3A9T7M0-F1
#
_entry.id   AF-A0A3A9T7M0-F1
#
_cell.length_a   1.000
_cell.length_b   1.000
_cell.length_c   1.000
_cell.angle_alpha   90.00
_cell.angle_beta   90.00
_cell.angle_gamma   90.00
#
_symmetry.space_group_name_H-M   'P 1'
#
loop_
_entity.id
_entity.type
_entity.pdbx_description
1 polymer ?
#
loop_
_entity_poly.entity_id
_entity_poly.type
_entity_poly.pdbx_seq_one_letter_code
_entity_poly.pdbx_strand_id
1 'polypeptide(L)'
;MKKSFIAMAISVMVSAAAVGCTSADVQEQGAINTETTQDATEEVTQETSAEQASEEVSEEASADTASSEDSSSDESSEAATEGASKDSKSEASDADASTAKADDKKDTASSDSEYDSEIDKLLKTKAVTPDKEELLSNMARVVTISNVLDKNGVFSKADNNSKARLRDQVIRYSTYENSELKKIASLKTGEEDYKTVISVEDAKKIWLDFYGEDDFNPGEYEDVKDGKIYYVFGDGEQVALASHCEYHEDDEYVLFTGPVFEGHNINDGTFKGYADILFKKNTDSVFGFTAIYGRYRKDTVKVASVTTSSELAASKGKNYSGKNLIDGDYSTVWCEGAKGEGVGETITLKLDKKQSVNGVQICNGYTASYDLHHSNGVLTDIEVDFGNGKKVSVDLFAHDIENETVENLVEDNLNHIELDEPVETDTITIKITGAKKGAKYDDTCVSEIMVY
;
A
#
# COMPACT_ATOMS: atom_id res chain seq x y z
N MET A 1 6.70 -10.24 48.52
CA MET A 1 6.12 -9.61 47.32
C MET A 1 7.15 -9.69 46.20
N LYS A 2 7.00 -10.67 45.31
CA LYS A 2 7.85 -10.84 44.12
C LYS A 2 7.13 -10.11 42.98
N LYS A 3 7.75 -9.10 42.39
CA LYS A 3 7.28 -8.49 41.13
C LYS A 3 7.93 -9.26 39.98
N SER A 4 7.08 -9.87 39.18
CA SER A 4 7.43 -10.56 37.93
C SER A 4 7.77 -9.50 36.87
N PHE A 5 8.94 -9.61 36.26
CA PHE A 5 9.25 -8.93 35.00
C PHE A 5 8.95 -9.92 33.87
N ILE A 6 7.96 -9.59 33.04
CA ILE A 6 7.72 -10.27 31.78
C ILE A 6 8.71 -9.66 30.78
N ALA A 7 9.66 -10.47 30.30
CA ALA A 7 10.50 -10.14 29.17
C ALA A 7 9.71 -10.43 27.89
N MET A 8 9.42 -9.39 27.11
CA MET A 8 8.85 -9.52 25.77
C MET A 8 10.03 -9.69 24.79
N ALA A 9 10.25 -10.92 24.34
CA ALA A 9 11.22 -11.20 23.29
C ALA A 9 10.59 -10.83 21.94
N ILE A 10 10.96 -9.67 21.40
CA ILE A 10 10.65 -9.31 20.00
C ILE A 10 11.72 -10.01 19.15
N SER A 11 11.32 -11.09 18.50
CA SER A 11 12.15 -11.77 17.51
C SER A 11 12.00 -11.05 16.18
N VAL A 12 12.91 -10.13 15.87
CA VAL A 12 13.04 -9.54 14.53
C VAL A 12 13.69 -10.59 13.63
N MET A 13 12.89 -11.30 12.82
CA MET A 13 13.41 -12.01 11.67
C MET A 13 13.65 -10.99 10.56
N VAL A 14 14.91 -10.60 10.36
CA VAL A 14 15.34 -9.95 9.13
C VAL A 14 15.44 -11.03 8.07
N SER A 15 14.42 -11.15 7.23
CA SER A 15 14.51 -11.93 5.99
C SER A 15 15.37 -11.13 5.01
N ALA A 16 16.63 -11.53 4.88
CA ALA A 16 17.49 -11.07 3.80
C ALA A 16 17.00 -11.71 2.49
N ALA A 17 16.19 -11.00 1.71
CA ALA A 17 15.96 -11.33 0.32
C ALA A 17 17.20 -10.92 -0.49
N ALA A 18 18.17 -11.82 -0.58
CA ALA A 18 19.24 -11.73 -1.56
C ALA A 18 18.73 -12.34 -2.87
N VAL A 19 18.28 -11.49 -3.80
CA VAL A 19 17.99 -11.89 -5.18
C VAL A 19 19.32 -11.95 -5.93
N GLY A 20 19.96 -13.12 -5.89
CA GLY A 20 21.09 -13.47 -6.74
C GLY A 20 20.61 -14.33 -7.91
N CYS A 21 20.21 -13.70 -9.01
CA CYS A 21 19.96 -14.39 -10.27
C CYS A 21 21.30 -14.87 -10.85
N THR A 22 21.56 -16.18 -10.83
CA THR A 22 22.66 -16.79 -11.58
C THR A 22 22.11 -17.52 -12.80
N SER A 23 22.53 -17.08 -13.97
CA SER A 23 22.23 -17.70 -15.25
C SER A 23 22.98 -19.01 -15.41
N ALA A 24 22.26 -20.02 -15.89
CA ALA A 24 22.82 -21.30 -16.30
C ALA A 24 23.53 -21.18 -17.66
N ASP A 25 24.69 -21.81 -17.78
CA ASP A 25 25.22 -22.26 -19.07
C ASP A 25 25.73 -23.70 -18.97
N VAL A 26 25.38 -24.46 -20.00
CA VAL A 26 25.59 -25.90 -20.19
C VAL A 26 27.02 -26.18 -20.62
N GLN A 27 27.72 -27.13 -20.00
CA GLN A 27 28.64 -28.05 -20.71
C GLN A 27 28.69 -29.44 -20.07
N GLU A 28 28.53 -30.41 -20.97
CA GLU A 28 28.53 -31.86 -20.80
C GLU A 28 29.97 -32.42 -20.71
N GLN A 29 30.22 -33.38 -19.80
CA GLN A 29 30.90 -34.67 -20.03
C GLN A 29 31.51 -35.25 -18.74
N GLY A 30 31.34 -36.56 -18.56
CA GLY A 30 32.27 -37.40 -17.79
C GLY A 30 31.64 -38.25 -16.70
N ALA A 31 31.16 -39.43 -17.07
CA ALA A 31 30.86 -40.52 -16.13
C ALA A 31 32.12 -40.97 -15.36
N ILE A 32 31.94 -41.45 -14.13
CA ILE A 32 32.50 -42.72 -13.58
C ILE A 32 31.91 -42.97 -12.17
N ASN A 33 31.43 -44.20 -11.98
CA ASN A 33 30.95 -44.83 -10.74
C ASN A 33 31.99 -44.80 -9.59
N THR A 34 31.56 -44.81 -8.33
CA THR A 34 31.47 -46.03 -7.48
C THR A 34 31.23 -45.69 -5.98
N GLU A 35 30.30 -46.48 -5.42
CA GLU A 35 30.38 -47.15 -4.11
C GLU A 35 30.18 -46.40 -2.76
N THR A 36 29.06 -46.79 -2.11
CA THR A 36 28.92 -47.35 -0.74
C THR A 36 29.31 -46.42 0.43
N THR A 37 28.55 -46.26 1.53
CA THR A 37 27.89 -47.26 2.39
C THR A 37 27.12 -46.51 3.52
N GLN A 38 25.98 -47.07 3.97
CA GLN A 38 25.52 -47.26 5.38
C GLN A 38 25.70 -46.12 6.42
N ASP A 39 24.83 -45.91 7.41
CA ASP A 39 23.70 -46.64 7.98
C ASP A 39 22.97 -45.68 8.96
N ALA A 40 21.89 -46.18 9.56
CA ALA A 40 21.24 -45.76 10.82
C ALA A 40 19.84 -45.14 10.69
N THR A 41 18.90 -46.07 10.57
CA THR A 41 17.55 -46.10 11.16
C THR A 41 17.47 -45.67 12.62
N GLU A 42 16.37 -45.01 13.00
CA GLU A 42 15.64 -45.33 14.24
C GLU A 42 14.12 -45.03 14.11
N GLU A 43 13.34 -45.93 14.69
CA GLU A 43 11.88 -46.18 14.61
C GLU A 43 11.01 -45.15 15.37
N VAL A 44 9.87 -44.73 14.80
CA VAL A 44 8.47 -45.16 15.06
C VAL A 44 7.93 -44.92 16.49
N THR A 45 6.85 -44.13 16.58
CA THR A 45 5.58 -44.59 17.19
C THR A 45 4.40 -43.68 16.80
N GLN A 46 3.43 -44.31 16.12
CA GLN A 46 2.05 -43.86 15.96
C GLN A 46 1.26 -44.21 17.24
N GLU A 47 0.33 -43.35 17.65
CA GLU A 47 -0.89 -43.79 18.32
C GLU A 47 -2.10 -43.15 17.65
N THR A 48 -2.91 -44.02 17.05
CA THR A 48 -4.31 -43.82 16.68
C THR A 48 -5.20 -44.27 17.83
N SER A 49 -6.31 -43.58 18.08
CA SER A 49 -7.55 -44.23 18.51
C SER A 49 -8.76 -43.39 18.14
N ALA A 50 -9.69 -44.05 17.45
CA ALA A 50 -11.05 -43.62 17.21
C ALA A 50 -11.97 -44.47 18.09
N GLU A 51 -13.06 -43.91 18.62
CA GLU A 51 -14.27 -44.69 18.89
C GLU A 51 -15.53 -43.80 18.88
N GLN A 52 -16.55 -44.29 18.16
CA GLN A 52 -17.93 -43.78 18.09
C GLN A 52 -18.80 -44.47 19.15
N ALA A 53 -19.90 -43.82 19.56
CA ALA A 53 -21.24 -44.38 19.83
C ALA A 53 -22.07 -43.30 20.58
N SER A 54 -23.06 -42.66 19.96
CA SER A 54 -24.50 -43.04 19.86
C SER A 54 -25.29 -42.99 21.18
N GLU A 55 -26.30 -42.13 21.26
CA GLU A 55 -27.69 -42.48 21.62
C GLU A 55 -28.63 -41.27 21.47
N GLU A 56 -29.76 -41.51 20.79
CA GLU A 56 -30.98 -40.67 20.81
C GLU A 56 -31.66 -40.73 22.19
N VAL A 57 -32.60 -39.81 22.47
CA VAL A 57 -34.01 -40.12 22.86
C VAL A 57 -34.78 -38.85 23.31
N SER A 58 -35.94 -38.65 22.64
CA SER A 58 -37.26 -38.08 23.04
C SER A 58 -37.38 -36.69 23.72
N GLU A 59 -38.23 -35.78 23.20
CA GLU A 59 -39.64 -35.52 23.61
C GLU A 59 -39.80 -35.32 25.14
N GLU A 60 -40.51 -34.34 25.69
CA GLU A 60 -41.72 -33.65 25.25
C GLU A 60 -41.94 -32.38 26.12
N ALA A 61 -42.99 -31.65 25.77
CA ALA A 61 -43.41 -30.33 26.24
C ALA A 61 -43.70 -30.14 27.74
N SER A 62 -43.68 -28.87 28.17
CA SER A 62 -44.71 -28.35 29.08
C SER A 62 -44.99 -26.87 28.82
N ALA A 63 -46.27 -26.59 28.58
CA ALA A 63 -46.95 -25.30 28.66
C ALA A 63 -46.75 -24.65 30.06
N ASP A 64 -47.10 -23.40 30.37
CA ASP A 64 -48.26 -22.61 29.97
C ASP A 64 -48.12 -21.20 30.59
N THR A 65 -48.72 -20.20 29.93
CA THR A 65 -49.42 -19.01 30.51
C THR A 65 -48.58 -17.84 31.07
N ALA A 66 -48.99 -16.55 30.95
CA ALA A 66 -50.28 -15.95 30.60
C ALA A 66 -50.13 -14.56 29.94
N SER A 67 -51.20 -14.20 29.23
CA SER A 67 -51.70 -12.89 28.77
C SER A 67 -51.47 -11.70 29.71
N SER A 68 -51.42 -10.45 29.23
CA SER A 68 -52.61 -9.65 28.86
C SER A 68 -52.17 -8.38 28.09
N GLU A 69 -52.69 -8.11 26.88
CA GLU A 69 -53.82 -7.19 26.59
C GLU A 69 -53.50 -5.70 26.88
N ASP A 70 -53.89 -4.70 26.10
CA ASP A 70 -54.56 -4.54 24.80
C ASP A 70 -54.65 -3.01 24.54
N SER A 71 -55.16 -2.64 23.37
CA SER A 71 -55.68 -1.34 22.88
C SER A 71 -54.66 -0.45 22.16
N SER A 72 -54.67 -0.38 20.81
CA SER A 72 -55.69 0.15 19.87
C SER A 72 -55.92 1.66 20.08
N SER A 73 -55.96 2.54 19.08
CA SER A 73 -56.03 2.46 17.62
C SER A 73 -56.05 3.90 17.07
N ASP A 74 -55.70 4.03 15.79
CA ASP A 74 -56.14 5.03 14.79
C ASP A 74 -55.78 6.50 15.04
N GLU A 75 -54.89 7.10 14.25
CA GLU A 75 -54.94 7.48 12.81
C GLU A 75 -55.52 8.87 12.53
N SER A 76 -54.67 9.66 11.85
CA SER A 76 -54.97 10.50 10.67
C SER A 76 -55.25 12.01 10.80
N SER A 77 -54.74 12.68 9.75
CA SER A 77 -55.01 14.05 9.22
C SER A 77 -54.32 15.21 9.95
N GLU A 78 -53.32 15.87 9.38
CA GLU A 78 -53.23 16.73 8.17
C GLU A 78 -53.34 18.25 8.47
N ALA A 79 -52.25 18.93 8.13
CA ALA A 79 -52.12 20.24 7.49
C ALA A 79 -52.45 21.57 8.23
N ALA A 80 -51.49 22.50 8.04
CA ALA A 80 -51.64 23.97 7.92
C ALA A 80 -52.01 24.74 9.22
N THR A 81 -51.50 25.92 9.56
CA THR A 81 -50.82 27.02 8.84
C THR A 81 -50.34 28.05 9.87
N GLU A 82 -49.29 28.80 9.52
CA GLU A 82 -48.99 30.22 9.80
C GLU A 82 -49.33 30.89 11.15
N GLY A 83 -48.35 31.66 11.66
CA GLY A 83 -48.66 33.04 12.08
C GLY A 83 -48.09 33.55 13.42
N ALA A 84 -46.90 34.12 13.35
CA ALA A 84 -46.55 35.46 13.85
C ALA A 84 -46.37 35.81 15.35
N SER A 85 -45.35 36.67 15.53
CA SER A 85 -45.08 37.68 16.57
C SER A 85 -44.29 37.20 17.81
N LYS A 86 -43.00 37.58 17.89
CA LYS A 86 -42.43 38.80 18.50
C LYS A 86 -42.53 38.79 20.03
N ASP A 87 -41.37 38.62 20.70
CA ASP A 87 -40.79 39.71 21.47
C ASP A 87 -39.30 39.50 21.81
N SER A 88 -38.56 40.59 21.62
CA SER A 88 -37.19 40.90 22.02
C SER A 88 -36.99 40.78 23.55
N LYS A 89 -35.81 40.59 24.16
CA LYS A 89 -34.56 41.36 24.04
C LYS A 89 -33.58 40.86 25.14
N SER A 90 -32.32 40.58 24.80
CA SER A 90 -31.10 40.80 25.63
C SER A 90 -29.94 40.04 24.98
N GLU A 91 -29.05 40.69 24.26
CA GLU A 91 -27.82 41.37 24.70
C GLU A 91 -26.65 40.64 24.06
N ALA A 92 -25.93 41.39 23.25
CA ALA A 92 -24.80 40.96 22.45
C ALA A 92 -23.51 41.17 23.25
N SER A 93 -22.55 40.26 23.05
CA SER A 93 -21.14 40.62 22.99
C SER A 93 -20.37 39.53 22.23
N ASP A 94 -20.16 39.82 20.94
CA ASP A 94 -18.94 39.61 20.16
C ASP A 94 -18.14 38.30 20.31
N ALA A 95 -18.39 37.38 19.37
CA ALA A 95 -17.38 36.45 18.87
C ALA A 95 -17.28 36.68 17.35
N ASP A 96 -16.16 37.23 16.91
CA ASP A 96 -15.82 37.49 15.51
C ASP A 96 -15.61 36.14 14.79
N ALA A 97 -16.52 35.84 13.88
CA ALA A 97 -16.44 34.70 12.97
C ALA A 97 -15.87 35.21 11.64
N SER A 98 -14.56 35.08 11.44
CA SER A 98 -14.00 35.14 10.09
C SER A 98 -14.12 33.76 9.45
N THR A 99 -15.08 33.65 8.55
CA THR A 99 -15.26 32.56 7.60
C THR A 99 -14.04 32.48 6.68
N ALA A 100 -13.12 31.56 6.95
CA ALA A 100 -12.15 31.12 5.96
C ALA A 100 -12.87 30.16 5.01
N LYS A 101 -13.19 30.67 3.81
CA LYS A 101 -13.51 29.82 2.67
C LYS A 101 -12.34 28.85 2.47
N ALA A 102 -12.64 27.56 2.53
CA ALA A 102 -11.75 26.55 2.00
C ALA A 102 -11.63 26.81 0.49
N ASP A 103 -10.51 27.40 0.08
CA ASP A 103 -10.10 27.39 -1.31
C ASP A 103 -9.74 25.94 -1.65
N ASP A 104 -10.68 25.29 -2.33
CA ASP A 104 -10.51 24.01 -2.99
C ASP A 104 -9.55 24.23 -4.18
N LYS A 105 -8.26 24.34 -3.86
CA LYS A 105 -7.19 24.34 -4.85
C LYS A 105 -7.07 22.93 -5.39
N LYS A 106 -7.81 22.70 -6.48
CA LYS A 106 -7.51 21.65 -7.44
C LYS A 106 -6.07 21.86 -7.94
N ASP A 107 -5.11 21.17 -7.33
CA ASP A 107 -3.72 21.11 -7.77
C ASP A 107 -3.65 20.41 -9.13
N THR A 108 -3.87 21.18 -10.19
CA THR A 108 -3.49 20.80 -11.54
C THR A 108 -2.04 21.22 -11.76
N ALA A 109 -1.09 20.43 -11.26
CA ALA A 109 0.30 20.50 -11.69
C ALA A 109 0.39 19.93 -13.11
N SER A 110 0.06 20.74 -14.11
CA SER A 110 0.44 20.48 -15.50
C SER A 110 1.87 21.03 -15.66
N SER A 111 2.89 20.25 -15.32
CA SER A 111 4.26 20.61 -15.67
C SER A 111 4.48 20.22 -17.12
N ASP A 112 4.48 21.18 -18.03
CA ASP A 112 5.12 21.04 -19.33
C ASP A 112 6.63 21.23 -19.11
N SER A 113 7.28 20.34 -18.35
CA SER A 113 8.73 20.40 -18.18
C SER A 113 9.41 19.77 -19.39
N GLU A 114 10.61 20.22 -19.75
CA GLU A 114 11.41 19.56 -20.79
C GLU A 114 11.66 18.08 -20.46
N TYR A 115 11.70 17.74 -19.17
CA TYR A 115 11.96 16.39 -18.67
C TYR A 115 10.79 15.42 -18.86
N ASP A 116 9.55 15.89 -18.92
CA ASP A 116 8.40 15.02 -19.21
C ASP A 116 8.54 14.37 -20.59
N SER A 117 9.04 15.12 -21.57
CA SER A 117 9.27 14.61 -22.92
C SER A 117 10.42 13.60 -22.98
N GLU A 118 11.46 13.78 -22.15
CA GLU A 118 12.57 12.83 -22.05
C GLU A 118 12.14 11.54 -21.34
N ILE A 119 11.34 11.63 -20.27
CA ILE A 119 10.76 10.45 -19.61
C ILE A 119 9.89 9.67 -20.61
N ASP A 120 8.99 10.33 -21.32
CA ASP A 120 8.11 9.69 -22.31
C ASP A 120 8.86 9.06 -23.49
N LYS A 121 10.09 9.51 -23.77
CA LYS A 121 10.99 8.92 -24.74
C LYS A 121 11.67 7.68 -24.16
N LEU A 122 12.21 7.77 -22.94
CA LEU A 122 12.89 6.67 -22.25
C LEU A 122 11.94 5.50 -21.95
N LEU A 123 10.70 5.75 -21.53
CA LEU A 123 9.68 4.71 -21.30
C LEU A 123 9.37 3.85 -22.55
N LYS A 124 9.72 4.34 -23.75
CA LYS A 124 9.54 3.58 -25.01
C LYS A 124 10.75 2.74 -25.37
N THR A 125 11.87 2.87 -24.65
CA THR A 125 13.05 2.04 -24.86
C THR A 125 12.90 0.71 -24.12
N LYS A 126 13.76 -0.24 -24.45
CA LYS A 126 13.84 -1.49 -23.69
C LYS A 126 14.38 -1.20 -22.29
N ALA A 127 13.84 -1.87 -21.28
CA ALA A 127 14.40 -1.88 -19.93
C ALA A 127 15.83 -2.45 -19.92
N VAL A 128 16.66 -1.95 -19.00
CA VAL A 128 18.08 -2.30 -18.83
C VAL A 128 18.40 -2.56 -17.36
N THR A 129 19.60 -3.09 -17.11
CA THR A 129 20.21 -3.17 -15.78
C THR A 129 21.38 -2.18 -15.73
N PRO A 130 21.27 -1.04 -15.03
CA PRO A 130 22.31 -0.02 -15.02
C PRO A 130 23.51 -0.44 -14.15
N ASP A 131 24.72 0.04 -14.48
CA ASP A 131 25.99 -0.30 -13.80
C ASP A 131 25.99 -0.04 -12.28
N LYS A 132 25.12 0.85 -11.79
CA LYS A 132 25.00 1.28 -10.38
C LYS A 132 23.56 1.16 -9.88
N GLU A 133 22.86 0.10 -10.29
CA GLU A 133 21.46 -0.17 -9.95
C GLU A 133 21.14 0.00 -8.46
N GLU A 134 21.91 -0.61 -7.56
CA GLU A 134 21.67 -0.50 -6.11
C GLU A 134 21.72 0.95 -5.61
N LEU A 135 22.66 1.75 -6.12
CA LEU A 135 22.75 3.17 -5.77
C LEU A 135 21.54 3.95 -6.29
N LEU A 136 21.16 3.73 -7.55
CA LEU A 136 20.01 4.39 -8.17
C LEU A 136 18.71 4.02 -7.47
N SER A 137 18.51 2.75 -7.11
CA SER A 137 17.37 2.27 -6.32
C SER A 137 17.30 2.99 -4.97
N ASN A 138 18.44 3.15 -4.30
CA ASN A 138 18.52 3.86 -3.03
C ASN A 138 18.23 5.36 -3.18
N MET A 139 18.75 6.00 -4.22
CA MET A 139 18.44 7.41 -4.50
C MET A 139 16.95 7.59 -4.83
N ALA A 140 16.37 6.71 -5.64
CA ALA A 140 14.95 6.71 -5.97
C ALA A 140 14.08 6.55 -4.72
N ARG A 141 14.44 5.62 -3.83
CA ARG A 141 13.75 5.42 -2.56
C ARG A 141 13.79 6.67 -1.68
N VAL A 142 14.92 7.39 -1.60
CA VAL A 142 14.99 8.65 -0.86
C VAL A 142 14.02 9.68 -1.45
N VAL A 143 13.92 9.77 -2.78
CA VAL A 143 12.98 10.67 -3.45
C VAL A 143 11.52 10.28 -3.16
N THR A 144 11.16 8.99 -3.24
CA THR A 144 9.78 8.54 -3.00
C THR A 144 9.33 8.82 -1.57
N ILE A 145 10.13 8.45 -0.56
CA ILE A 145 9.78 8.65 0.86
C ILE A 145 9.81 10.14 1.29
N SER A 146 10.40 11.02 0.48
CA SER A 146 10.39 12.47 0.74
C SER A 146 9.06 13.14 0.39
N ASN A 147 8.13 12.43 -0.26
CA ASN A 147 6.82 12.93 -0.68
C ASN A 147 6.92 14.23 -1.51
N VAL A 148 7.85 14.24 -2.48
CA VAL A 148 8.13 15.39 -3.36
C VAL A 148 7.67 15.21 -4.81
N LEU A 149 7.30 14.00 -5.23
CA LEU A 149 6.93 13.71 -6.63
C LEU A 149 5.66 14.42 -7.10
N ASP A 150 4.76 14.81 -6.17
CA ASP A 150 3.57 15.61 -6.48
C ASP A 150 3.83 17.13 -6.55
N LYS A 151 5.05 17.59 -6.24
CA LYS A 151 5.33 18.99 -5.91
C LYS A 151 6.47 19.56 -6.74
N ASN A 152 6.15 20.09 -7.92
CA ASN A 152 7.09 20.68 -8.88
C ASN A 152 8.21 19.68 -9.24
N GLY A 153 8.06 19.00 -10.38
CA GLY A 153 8.88 17.85 -10.68
C GLY A 153 10.39 18.11 -10.72
N VAL A 154 10.88 19.36 -10.85
CA VAL A 154 12.33 19.68 -10.80
C VAL A 154 12.80 19.89 -9.35
N PHE A 155 13.54 18.93 -8.79
CA PHE A 155 13.90 18.91 -7.37
C PHE A 155 14.70 20.13 -6.89
N SER A 156 15.69 20.61 -7.66
CA SER A 156 16.47 21.81 -7.30
C SER A 156 15.64 23.10 -7.25
N LYS A 157 14.51 23.12 -7.97
CA LYS A 157 13.58 24.27 -8.04
C LYS A 157 12.37 24.09 -7.13
N ALA A 158 12.32 23.03 -6.33
CA ALA A 158 11.24 22.78 -5.39
C ALA A 158 11.19 23.88 -4.31
N ASP A 159 10.02 24.06 -3.72
CA ASP A 159 9.86 24.96 -2.59
C ASP A 159 10.66 24.49 -1.38
N ASN A 160 10.96 25.39 -0.44
CA ASN A 160 11.87 25.05 0.67
C ASN A 160 11.32 23.97 1.61
N ASN A 161 10.00 23.76 1.70
CA ASN A 161 9.43 22.69 2.52
C ASN A 161 9.68 21.33 1.86
N SER A 162 9.45 21.23 0.55
CA SER A 162 9.80 20.03 -0.23
C SER A 162 11.30 19.75 -0.19
N LYS A 163 12.15 20.78 -0.33
CA LYS A 163 13.61 20.63 -0.18
C LYS A 163 14.00 20.20 1.24
N ALA A 164 13.39 20.75 2.29
CA ALA A 164 13.67 20.32 3.67
C ALA A 164 13.40 18.83 3.91
N ARG A 165 12.31 18.28 3.32
CA ARG A 165 12.01 16.84 3.38
C ARG A 165 13.05 16.00 2.64
N LEU A 166 13.43 16.41 1.43
CA LEU A 166 14.51 15.77 0.67
C LEU A 166 15.82 15.78 1.46
N ARG A 167 16.22 16.93 2.02
CA ARG A 167 17.44 17.07 2.80
C ARG A 167 17.48 16.11 3.98
N ASP A 168 16.38 16.04 4.74
CA ASP A 168 16.24 15.14 5.88
C ASP A 168 16.39 13.68 5.46
N GLN A 169 15.66 13.23 4.42
CA GLN A 169 15.72 11.86 3.96
C GLN A 169 17.08 11.49 3.36
N VAL A 170 17.72 12.39 2.61
CA VAL A 170 19.08 12.19 2.09
C VAL A 170 20.06 11.96 3.25
N ILE A 171 19.99 12.75 4.32
CA ILE A 171 20.89 12.60 5.47
C ILE A 171 20.54 11.34 6.27
N ARG A 172 19.27 11.08 6.56
CA ARG A 172 18.82 9.87 7.27
C ARG A 172 19.32 8.62 6.56
N TYR A 173 19.12 8.54 5.24
CA TYR A 173 19.57 7.39 4.45
C TYR A 173 21.10 7.25 4.41
N SER A 174 21.82 8.36 4.41
CA SER A 174 23.29 8.38 4.48
C SER A 174 23.84 7.88 5.83
N THR A 175 23.02 7.72 6.87
CA THR A 175 23.49 7.31 8.21
C THR A 175 23.33 5.81 8.52
N TYR A 176 22.44 5.10 7.81
CA TYR A 176 22.22 3.67 7.98
C TYR A 176 23.48 2.85 7.67
N GLU A 177 23.81 1.86 8.51
CA GLU A 177 25.11 1.17 8.52
C GLU A 177 25.52 0.45 7.22
N ASN A 178 24.58 0.27 6.29
CA ASN A 178 24.80 -0.43 5.02
C ASN A 178 24.48 0.40 3.76
N SER A 179 24.27 1.72 3.86
CA SER A 179 24.02 2.50 2.64
C SER A 179 25.33 2.85 1.92
N GLU A 180 25.37 2.69 0.59
CA GLU A 180 26.46 3.24 -0.23
C GLU A 180 26.63 4.75 0.00
N LEU A 181 25.54 5.44 0.38
CA LEU A 181 25.53 6.85 0.76
C LEU A 181 26.37 7.15 2.02
N LYS A 182 26.44 6.22 2.98
CA LYS A 182 27.25 6.36 4.20
C LYS A 182 28.75 6.42 3.93
N LYS A 183 29.22 5.74 2.87
CA LYS A 183 30.63 5.78 2.45
C LYS A 183 31.04 7.15 1.90
N ILE A 184 30.05 7.92 1.42
CA ILE A 184 30.24 9.18 0.71
C ILE A 184 30.23 10.37 1.70
N ALA A 185 29.39 10.30 2.73
CA ALA A 185 29.26 11.36 3.71
C ALA A 185 30.19 11.14 4.91
N SER A 186 31.03 12.14 5.25
CA SER A 186 31.87 12.13 6.47
C SER A 186 31.02 12.36 7.74
N LEU A 187 29.97 11.56 7.92
CA LEU A 187 29.02 11.67 9.03
C LEU A 187 29.69 11.26 10.33
N LYS A 188 29.54 12.10 11.36
CA LYS A 188 29.94 11.77 12.73
C LYS A 188 28.66 11.62 13.55
N THR A 189 28.34 10.39 13.94
CA THR A 189 27.34 10.13 14.98
C THR A 189 27.86 10.69 16.30
N GLY A 190 27.17 11.67 16.88
CA GLY A 190 27.59 12.32 18.12
C GLY A 190 27.36 11.45 19.35
N GLU A 191 28.30 11.45 20.29
CA GLU A 191 28.17 10.81 21.61
C GLU A 191 27.33 11.64 22.61
N GLU A 192 27.06 12.91 22.31
CA GLU A 192 26.21 13.80 23.13
C GLU A 192 24.76 13.80 22.60
N ASP A 193 23.82 13.39 23.45
CA ASP A 193 22.36 13.42 23.25
C ASP A 193 21.76 12.57 22.10
N TYR A 194 22.47 11.56 21.59
CA TYR A 194 22.01 10.65 20.52
C TYR A 194 21.65 11.34 19.19
N LYS A 195 22.05 12.59 18.98
CA LYS A 195 21.77 13.33 17.74
C LYS A 195 22.83 13.04 16.67
N THR A 196 22.38 12.84 15.44
CA THR A 196 23.29 12.83 14.29
C THR A 196 23.64 14.25 13.90
N VAL A 197 24.93 14.51 13.67
CA VAL A 197 25.44 15.86 13.40
C VAL A 197 26.26 15.86 12.12
N ILE A 198 26.00 16.84 11.26
CA ILE A 198 26.76 17.11 10.04
C ILE A 198 27.12 18.60 9.97
N SER A 199 28.26 18.94 9.38
CA SER A 199 28.58 20.33 9.08
C SER A 199 27.67 20.84 7.97
N VAL A 200 27.27 22.12 8.03
CA VAL A 200 26.49 22.74 6.95
C VAL A 200 27.24 22.68 5.62
N GLU A 201 28.57 22.79 5.64
CA GLU A 201 29.40 22.71 4.43
C GLU A 201 29.30 21.34 3.75
N ASP A 202 29.42 20.25 4.52
CA ASP A 202 29.36 18.89 3.98
C ASP A 202 27.94 18.53 3.54
N ALA A 203 26.92 18.95 4.30
CA ALA A 203 25.52 18.75 3.94
C ALA A 203 25.18 19.40 2.59
N LYS A 204 25.62 20.66 2.39
CA LYS A 204 25.42 21.36 1.12
C LYS A 204 26.06 20.65 -0.07
N LYS A 205 27.24 20.06 0.09
CA LYS A 205 27.88 19.27 -0.98
C LYS A 205 27.05 18.03 -1.33
N ILE A 206 26.55 17.33 -0.31
CA ILE A 206 25.71 16.13 -0.52
C ILE A 206 24.43 16.50 -1.29
N TRP A 207 23.73 17.56 -0.90
CA TRP A 207 22.47 17.95 -1.57
C TRP A 207 22.70 18.50 -2.99
N LEU A 208 23.80 19.23 -3.19
CA LEU A 208 24.22 19.67 -4.52
C LEU A 208 24.45 18.47 -5.44
N ASP A 209 25.18 17.46 -4.97
CA ASP A 209 25.49 16.27 -5.77
C ASP A 209 24.26 15.38 -5.98
N PHE A 210 23.40 15.27 -4.96
CA PHE A 210 22.22 14.40 -4.98
C PHE A 210 21.14 14.95 -5.91
N TYR A 211 20.75 16.22 -5.78
CA TYR A 211 19.65 16.80 -6.58
C TYR A 211 19.86 18.25 -7.03
N GLY A 212 21.06 18.78 -6.89
CA GLY A 212 21.42 20.10 -7.43
C GLY A 212 21.00 21.29 -6.58
N GLU A 213 20.81 21.14 -5.27
CA GLU A 213 20.54 22.30 -4.39
C GLU A 213 21.82 23.10 -4.11
N ASP A 214 21.84 24.37 -4.52
CA ASP A 214 22.94 25.31 -4.26
C ASP A 214 22.56 26.44 -3.28
N ASP A 215 21.27 26.55 -2.93
CA ASP A 215 20.65 27.68 -2.23
C ASP A 215 20.07 27.30 -0.85
N PHE A 216 20.80 26.51 -0.06
CA PHE A 216 20.35 26.04 1.26
C PHE A 216 19.73 27.14 2.15
N ASN A 217 18.47 26.92 2.51
CA ASN A 217 17.71 27.71 3.47
C ASN A 217 17.04 26.77 4.49
N PRO A 218 17.36 26.87 5.80
CA PRO A 218 16.78 25.98 6.81
C PRO A 218 15.25 26.03 6.82
N GLY A 219 14.62 24.85 6.86
CA GLY A 219 13.19 24.67 7.10
C GLY A 219 12.85 24.70 8.60
N GLU A 220 11.56 24.58 8.92
CA GLU A 220 11.06 24.58 10.30
C GLU A 220 11.60 23.42 11.15
N TYR A 221 11.98 22.31 10.50
CA TYR A 221 12.40 21.07 11.14
C TYR A 221 13.93 20.90 11.25
N GLU A 222 14.72 21.82 10.69
CA GLU A 222 16.19 21.71 10.66
C GLU A 222 16.83 22.58 11.76
N ASP A 223 17.37 21.94 12.80
CA ASP A 223 18.07 22.64 13.89
C ASP A 223 19.51 22.97 13.49
N VAL A 224 19.73 24.21 13.02
CA VAL A 224 21.05 24.70 12.59
C VAL A 224 21.68 25.57 13.67
N LYS A 225 22.81 25.12 14.23
CA LYS A 225 23.58 25.85 15.26
C LYS A 225 25.07 25.73 15.01
N ASP A 226 25.79 26.85 15.14
CA ASP A 226 27.26 26.90 15.05
C ASP A 226 27.85 26.23 13.79
N GLY A 227 27.18 26.39 12.64
CA GLY A 227 27.60 25.81 11.36
C GLY A 227 27.37 24.29 11.25
N LYS A 228 26.52 23.73 12.11
CA LYS A 228 26.14 22.31 12.14
C LYS A 228 24.62 22.16 12.06
N ILE A 229 24.20 21.02 11.54
CA ILE A 229 22.79 20.62 11.48
C ILE A 229 22.62 19.40 12.39
N TYR A 230 21.60 19.46 13.24
CA TYR A 230 21.30 18.43 14.23
C TYR A 230 20.01 17.71 13.81
N TYR A 231 20.12 16.40 13.59
CA TYR A 231 18.99 15.55 13.23
C TYR A 231 18.52 14.74 14.43
N VAL A 232 17.20 14.68 14.60
CA VAL A 232 16.52 13.76 15.50
C VAL A 232 15.73 12.81 14.63
N PHE A 233 16.13 11.54 14.60
CA PHE A 233 15.42 10.54 13.84
C PHE A 233 14.26 9.99 14.69
N GLY A 234 13.03 10.20 14.23
CA GLY A 234 11.83 9.56 14.78
C GLY A 234 11.60 8.16 14.18
N ASP A 235 10.79 7.36 14.87
CA ASP A 235 10.13 6.18 14.34
C ASP A 235 8.78 6.55 13.69
N GLY A 236 8.38 5.79 12.65
CA GLY A 236 7.02 5.89 12.09
C GLY A 236 6.82 6.74 10.82
N GLU A 237 7.86 6.98 10.02
CA GLU A 237 7.66 7.64 8.72
C GLU A 237 6.97 6.73 7.71
N GLN A 238 6.05 7.34 6.96
CA GLN A 238 5.32 6.74 5.84
C GLN A 238 6.29 6.08 4.86
N VAL A 239 5.97 4.86 4.47
CA VAL A 239 6.81 4.12 3.53
C VAL A 239 6.18 4.27 2.15
N ALA A 240 6.85 5.01 1.27
CA ALA A 240 6.59 5.02 -0.16
C ALA A 240 7.61 4.09 -0.84
N LEU A 241 7.22 2.85 -1.08
CA LEU A 241 8.07 1.87 -1.77
C LEU A 241 7.66 1.77 -3.23
N ALA A 242 8.64 1.91 -4.10
CA ALA A 242 8.54 1.42 -5.44
C ALA A 242 8.86 -0.08 -5.46
N SER A 243 7.97 -0.91 -5.97
CA SER A 243 8.22 -2.33 -6.28
C SER A 243 8.39 -2.53 -7.79
N HIS A 244 8.84 -3.70 -8.24
CA HIS A 244 8.99 -4.08 -9.67
C HIS A 244 9.60 -2.97 -10.55
N CYS A 245 10.68 -2.35 -10.05
CA CYS A 245 11.22 -1.16 -10.69
C CYS A 245 11.99 -1.52 -11.96
N GLU A 246 11.75 -0.78 -13.03
CA GLU A 246 12.46 -0.88 -14.29
C GLU A 246 13.37 0.34 -14.48
N TYR A 247 14.45 0.12 -15.23
CA TYR A 247 15.37 1.15 -15.63
C TYR A 247 15.40 1.32 -17.14
N HIS A 248 15.44 2.57 -17.58
CA HIS A 248 15.64 2.93 -18.99
C HIS A 248 16.79 3.94 -19.05
N GLU A 249 17.65 3.87 -20.06
CA GLU A 249 18.76 4.82 -20.14
C GLU A 249 19.10 5.22 -21.58
N ASP A 250 19.72 6.40 -21.69
CA ASP A 250 20.44 6.84 -22.89
C ASP A 250 21.81 7.42 -22.50
N ASP A 251 22.46 8.16 -23.40
CA ASP A 251 23.79 8.72 -23.16
C ASP A 251 23.81 9.76 -22.03
N GLU A 252 22.68 10.41 -21.71
CA GLU A 252 22.60 11.50 -20.73
C GLU A 252 21.86 11.09 -19.46
N TYR A 253 20.82 10.25 -19.57
CA TYR A 253 19.88 10.00 -18.49
C TYR A 253 19.75 8.52 -18.13
N VAL A 254 19.39 8.29 -16.87
CA VAL A 254 18.80 7.04 -16.39
C VAL A 254 17.44 7.36 -15.80
N LEU A 255 16.40 6.71 -16.28
CA LEU A 255 15.05 6.75 -15.75
C LEU A 255 14.83 5.53 -14.87
N PHE A 256 14.35 5.76 -13.66
CA PHE A 256 13.74 4.78 -12.79
C PHE A 256 12.21 4.88 -12.92
N THR A 257 11.52 3.76 -13.07
CA THR A 257 10.05 3.70 -13.07
C THR A 257 9.56 2.49 -12.28
N GLY A 258 8.53 2.64 -11.47
CA GLY A 258 7.91 1.52 -10.76
C GLY A 258 6.64 1.90 -10.01
N PRO A 259 5.70 0.96 -9.79
CA PRO A 259 4.51 1.18 -8.98
C PRO A 259 4.88 1.60 -7.56
N VAL A 260 4.25 2.65 -7.02
CA VAL A 260 4.46 3.13 -5.66
C VAL A 260 3.24 2.91 -4.79
N PHE A 261 3.48 2.36 -3.62
CA PHE A 261 2.50 2.17 -2.55
C PHE A 261 2.86 3.07 -1.38
N GLU A 262 1.90 3.85 -0.92
CA GLU A 262 2.04 4.75 0.23
C GLU A 262 1.26 4.18 1.41
N GLY A 263 1.96 3.76 2.47
CA GLY A 263 1.34 3.17 3.65
C GLY A 263 2.12 3.42 4.93
N HIS A 264 1.55 2.97 6.04
CA HIS A 264 2.24 2.94 7.33
C HIS A 264 3.19 1.74 7.43
N ASN A 265 2.90 0.66 6.69
CA ASN A 265 3.74 -0.52 6.57
C ASN A 265 3.91 -0.93 5.09
N ILE A 266 4.81 -1.89 4.86
CA ILE A 266 5.12 -2.40 3.51
C ILE A 266 3.90 -3.10 2.86
N ASN A 267 2.98 -3.60 3.66
CA ASN A 267 1.90 -4.50 3.23
C ASN A 267 0.51 -3.84 3.13
N ASP A 268 0.36 -2.57 3.53
CA ASP A 268 -0.93 -1.86 3.66
C ASP A 268 -1.02 -0.57 2.80
N GLY A 269 -0.07 -0.36 1.88
CA GLY A 269 0.06 0.92 1.18
C GLY A 269 -0.97 1.17 0.07
N THR A 270 -1.59 2.35 0.02
CA THR A 270 -2.43 2.73 -1.12
C THR A 270 -1.60 2.89 -2.39
N PHE A 271 -2.01 2.26 -3.50
CA PHE A 271 -1.35 2.47 -4.80
C PHE A 271 -1.51 3.92 -5.27
N LYS A 272 -0.40 4.60 -5.56
CA LYS A 272 -0.39 6.02 -5.99
C LYS A 272 -0.12 6.22 -7.48
N GLY A 273 0.11 5.14 -8.22
CA GLY A 273 0.60 5.18 -9.59
C GLY A 273 2.07 4.79 -9.67
N TYR A 274 2.74 5.18 -10.74
CA TYR A 274 4.16 4.89 -10.95
C TYR A 274 5.00 6.10 -10.62
N ALA A 275 6.09 5.93 -9.88
CA ALA A 275 7.10 6.97 -9.73
C ALA A 275 8.05 6.91 -10.92
N ASP A 276 8.03 7.95 -11.75
CA ASP A 276 9.05 8.17 -12.79
C ASP A 276 10.10 9.13 -12.19
N ILE A 277 11.35 8.69 -12.03
CA ILE A 277 12.45 9.51 -11.49
C ILE A 277 13.60 9.55 -12.49
N LEU A 278 13.94 10.76 -12.92
CA LEU A 278 14.99 11.00 -13.89
C LEU A 278 16.29 11.39 -13.20
N PHE A 279 17.32 10.59 -13.44
CA PHE A 279 18.69 10.84 -13.03
C PHE A 279 19.51 11.30 -14.22
N LYS A 280 20.23 12.41 -14.06
CA LYS A 280 21.26 12.84 -15.01
C LYS A 280 22.58 12.17 -14.68
N LYS A 281 23.24 11.58 -15.68
CA LYS A 281 24.63 11.09 -15.57
C LYS A 281 25.53 12.30 -15.27
N ASN A 282 26.18 12.29 -14.10
CA ASN A 282 26.95 13.43 -13.60
C ASN A 282 28.25 12.94 -12.96
N THR A 283 29.36 13.01 -13.70
CA THR A 283 30.68 12.57 -13.22
C THR A 283 31.29 13.47 -12.14
N ASP A 284 30.78 14.69 -12.00
CA ASP A 284 31.25 15.63 -10.97
C ASP A 284 30.57 15.36 -9.62
N SER A 285 29.38 14.73 -9.63
CA SER A 285 28.70 14.27 -8.43
C SER A 285 29.41 13.05 -7.84
N VAL A 286 29.55 13.01 -6.51
CA VAL A 286 30.05 11.83 -5.78
C VAL A 286 29.25 10.55 -6.04
N PHE A 287 27.99 10.66 -6.46
CA PHE A 287 27.14 9.52 -6.80
C PHE A 287 27.38 9.03 -8.24
N GLY A 288 27.97 9.87 -9.10
CA GLY A 288 28.01 9.67 -10.55
C GLY A 288 26.68 10.03 -11.25
N PHE A 289 25.68 10.45 -10.47
CA PHE A 289 24.36 10.84 -10.93
C PHE A 289 23.83 12.00 -10.07
N THR A 290 22.85 12.71 -10.63
CA THR A 290 22.05 13.70 -9.90
C THR A 290 20.58 13.46 -10.23
N ALA A 291 19.74 13.30 -9.21
CA ALA A 291 18.29 13.27 -9.35
C ALA A 291 17.81 14.66 -9.77
N ILE A 292 17.28 14.81 -10.97
CA ILE A 292 16.95 16.12 -11.52
C ILE A 292 15.45 16.38 -11.59
N TYR A 293 14.67 15.32 -11.80
CA TYR A 293 13.24 15.42 -12.00
C TYR A 293 12.50 14.17 -11.53
N GLY A 294 11.26 14.31 -11.09
CA GLY A 294 10.37 13.18 -10.91
C GLY A 294 8.89 13.55 -10.93
N ARG A 295 8.04 12.57 -11.21
CA ARG A 295 6.58 12.70 -11.24
C ARG A 295 5.91 11.41 -10.81
N TYR A 296 4.65 11.51 -10.37
CA TYR A 296 3.74 10.38 -10.42
C TYR A 296 3.07 10.30 -11.78
N ARG A 297 3.23 9.16 -12.45
CA ARG A 297 2.45 8.76 -13.60
C ARG A 297 1.25 7.98 -13.11
N LYS A 298 0.07 8.62 -13.16
CA LYS A 298 -1.22 8.05 -12.72
C LYS A 298 -1.81 7.05 -13.72
N ASP A 299 -0.96 6.42 -14.53
CA ASP A 299 -1.41 5.35 -15.39
C ASP A 299 -1.83 4.19 -14.49
N THR A 300 -3.02 3.66 -14.74
CA THR A 300 -3.49 2.42 -14.13
C THR A 300 -3.74 1.41 -15.25
N VAL A 301 -3.60 0.12 -14.94
CA VAL A 301 -3.99 -0.91 -15.90
C VAL A 301 -5.51 -0.92 -15.99
N LYS A 302 -6.03 -0.53 -17.15
CA LYS A 302 -7.47 -0.35 -17.34
C LYS A 302 -8.17 -1.70 -17.50
N VAL A 303 -9.09 -1.98 -16.59
CA VAL A 303 -10.03 -3.11 -16.68
C VAL A 303 -11.22 -2.72 -17.57
N ALA A 304 -11.42 -3.42 -18.67
CA ALA A 304 -12.51 -3.19 -19.62
C ALA A 304 -13.84 -3.81 -19.18
N SER A 305 -13.78 -4.96 -18.49
CA SER A 305 -14.98 -5.62 -17.95
C SER A 305 -14.64 -6.60 -16.84
N VAL A 306 -15.60 -6.82 -15.94
CA VAL A 306 -15.54 -7.84 -14.89
C VAL A 306 -16.61 -8.90 -15.14
N THR A 307 -16.29 -10.17 -14.91
CA THR A 307 -17.24 -11.28 -14.88
C THR A 307 -17.03 -12.06 -13.60
N THR A 308 -18.10 -12.31 -12.85
CA THR A 308 -18.06 -13.11 -11.62
C THR A 308 -18.86 -14.39 -11.80
N SER A 309 -18.56 -15.42 -11.01
CA SER A 309 -19.33 -16.69 -11.04
C SER A 309 -20.72 -16.54 -10.43
N SER A 310 -20.89 -15.59 -9.51
CA SER A 310 -22.18 -15.19 -8.93
C SER A 310 -22.18 -13.72 -8.51
N GLU A 311 -23.37 -13.21 -8.24
CA GLU A 311 -23.61 -11.88 -7.68
C GLU A 311 -24.84 -11.96 -6.78
N LEU A 312 -24.79 -11.34 -5.59
CA LEU A 312 -25.95 -11.22 -4.72
C LEU A 312 -27.03 -10.39 -5.42
N ALA A 313 -28.29 -10.82 -5.29
CA ALA A 313 -29.41 -10.12 -5.89
C ALA A 313 -29.56 -8.69 -5.33
N ALA A 314 -29.79 -7.73 -6.23
CA ALA A 314 -30.03 -6.34 -5.85
C ALA A 314 -31.18 -6.22 -4.85
N SER A 315 -30.99 -5.42 -3.80
CA SER A 315 -31.99 -5.21 -2.75
C SER A 315 -31.87 -3.83 -2.13
N LYS A 316 -33.00 -3.27 -1.69
CA LYS A 316 -33.06 -1.95 -1.00
C LYS A 316 -32.33 -0.81 -1.72
N GLY A 317 -32.36 -0.81 -3.05
CA GLY A 317 -31.71 0.21 -3.88
C GLY A 317 -30.20 0.03 -4.06
N LYS A 318 -29.60 -1.03 -3.50
CA LYS A 318 -28.21 -1.43 -3.73
C LYS A 318 -28.14 -2.56 -4.75
N ASN A 319 -27.06 -2.58 -5.54
CA ASN A 319 -26.70 -3.70 -6.38
C ASN A 319 -25.31 -4.19 -5.98
N TYR A 320 -25.04 -5.48 -6.17
CA TYR A 320 -23.81 -6.14 -5.72
C TYR A 320 -23.03 -6.71 -6.91
N SER A 321 -23.08 -6.01 -8.05
CA SER A 321 -22.50 -6.49 -9.30
C SER A 321 -20.97 -6.45 -9.26
N GLY A 322 -20.33 -7.36 -10.00
CA GLY A 322 -18.88 -7.33 -10.21
C GLY A 322 -18.36 -6.03 -10.83
N LYS A 323 -19.23 -5.20 -11.43
CA LYS A 323 -18.84 -3.86 -11.93
C LYS A 323 -18.42 -2.89 -10.82
N ASN A 324 -18.92 -3.10 -9.61
CA ASN A 324 -18.56 -2.29 -8.44
C ASN A 324 -17.08 -2.50 -8.05
N LEU A 325 -16.47 -3.62 -8.46
CA LEU A 325 -15.05 -3.91 -8.18
C LEU A 325 -14.05 -3.03 -8.93
N ILE A 326 -14.50 -2.19 -9.87
CA ILE A 326 -13.63 -1.37 -10.73
C ILE A 326 -14.19 0.03 -10.95
N ASP A 327 -15.09 0.52 -10.08
CA ASP A 327 -15.78 1.80 -10.27
C ASP A 327 -15.11 2.97 -9.53
N GLY A 328 -14.13 2.69 -8.67
CA GLY A 328 -13.39 3.67 -7.89
C GLY A 328 -14.16 4.20 -6.68
N ASP A 329 -15.30 3.59 -6.34
CA ASP A 329 -16.13 3.94 -5.19
C ASP A 329 -16.11 2.81 -4.15
N TYR A 330 -15.20 2.94 -3.17
CA TYR A 330 -15.05 2.03 -2.03
C TYR A 330 -16.30 1.90 -1.14
N SER A 331 -17.37 2.68 -1.38
CA SER A 331 -18.66 2.53 -0.69
C SER A 331 -19.63 1.57 -1.39
N THR A 332 -19.29 1.13 -2.60
CA THR A 332 -19.98 0.06 -3.33
C THR A 332 -19.19 -1.26 -3.19
N VAL A 333 -19.84 -2.39 -3.46
CA VAL A 333 -19.20 -3.71 -3.34
C VAL A 333 -19.75 -4.67 -4.39
N TRP A 334 -18.93 -5.62 -4.80
CA TRP A 334 -19.44 -6.91 -5.20
C TRP A 334 -19.66 -7.76 -3.96
N CYS A 335 -20.78 -8.49 -3.91
CA CYS A 335 -20.96 -9.58 -2.97
C CYS A 335 -21.33 -10.82 -3.79
N GLU A 336 -20.73 -11.94 -3.43
CA GLU A 336 -21.08 -13.23 -4.02
C GLU A 336 -22.56 -13.58 -3.72
N GLY A 337 -23.17 -14.39 -4.59
CA GLY A 337 -24.58 -14.79 -4.47
C GLY A 337 -24.78 -16.30 -4.40
N ALA A 338 -23.71 -17.04 -4.12
CA ALA A 338 -23.76 -18.46 -3.87
C ALA A 338 -24.29 -18.75 -2.47
N LYS A 339 -24.49 -20.04 -2.16
CA LYS A 339 -24.89 -20.43 -0.81
C LYS A 339 -23.64 -20.64 0.04
N GLY A 340 -23.55 -19.96 1.19
CA GLY A 340 -22.44 -20.08 2.14
C GLY A 340 -21.53 -18.87 2.05
N GLU A 341 -20.22 -19.08 2.23
CA GLU A 341 -19.23 -17.99 2.32
C GLU A 341 -18.55 -17.66 0.97
N GLY A 342 -19.03 -18.23 -0.14
CA GLY A 342 -18.47 -17.98 -1.47
C GLY A 342 -17.15 -18.69 -1.81
N VAL A 343 -16.68 -19.66 -1.01
CA VAL A 343 -15.46 -20.43 -1.34
C VAL A 343 -15.63 -21.18 -2.66
N GLY A 344 -14.68 -20.97 -3.58
CA GLY A 344 -14.70 -21.52 -4.94
C GLY A 344 -15.25 -20.56 -6.00
N GLU A 345 -15.86 -19.45 -5.59
CA GLU A 345 -16.29 -18.39 -6.51
C GLU A 345 -15.07 -17.71 -7.17
N THR A 346 -15.32 -17.09 -8.31
CA THR A 346 -14.31 -16.50 -9.16
C THR A 346 -14.69 -15.11 -9.65
N ILE A 347 -13.69 -14.25 -9.77
CA ILE A 347 -13.74 -12.93 -10.37
C ILE A 347 -12.76 -12.95 -11.54
N THR A 348 -13.21 -12.62 -12.75
CA THR A 348 -12.38 -12.51 -13.94
C THR A 348 -12.37 -11.07 -14.43
N LEU A 349 -11.19 -10.47 -14.43
CA LEU A 349 -10.92 -9.14 -14.96
C LEU A 349 -10.42 -9.28 -16.40
N LYS A 350 -11.09 -8.60 -17.33
CA LYS A 350 -10.61 -8.45 -18.71
C LYS A 350 -10.00 -7.06 -18.87
N LEU A 351 -8.72 -7.00 -19.22
CA LEU A 351 -8.02 -5.74 -19.47
C LEU A 351 -8.38 -5.19 -20.87
N ASP A 352 -8.21 -3.88 -21.05
CA ASP A 352 -8.52 -3.20 -22.32
C ASP A 352 -7.58 -3.59 -23.47
N LYS A 353 -6.36 -4.00 -23.14
CA LYS A 353 -5.34 -4.53 -24.05
C LYS A 353 -4.44 -5.51 -23.30
N LYS A 354 -3.68 -6.28 -24.09
CA LYS A 354 -2.53 -7.02 -23.57
C LYS A 354 -1.42 -6.04 -23.18
N GLN A 355 -0.98 -6.11 -21.94
CA GLN A 355 0.04 -5.25 -21.36
C GLN A 355 0.74 -5.93 -20.18
N SER A 356 1.85 -5.33 -19.73
CA SER A 356 2.56 -5.74 -18.53
C SER A 356 1.69 -5.49 -17.29
N VAL A 357 1.64 -6.49 -16.41
CA VAL A 357 0.95 -6.46 -15.12
C VAL A 357 1.95 -6.89 -14.05
N ASN A 358 2.07 -6.10 -13.00
CA ASN A 358 2.91 -6.35 -11.82
C ASN A 358 2.10 -7.02 -10.70
N GLY A 359 0.81 -6.67 -10.58
CA GLY A 359 -0.01 -7.20 -9.50
C GLY A 359 -1.45 -6.72 -9.51
N VAL A 360 -2.15 -7.08 -8.44
CA VAL A 360 -3.47 -6.54 -8.10
C VAL A 360 -3.50 -6.06 -6.66
N GLN A 361 -4.29 -5.02 -6.39
CA GLN A 361 -4.63 -4.56 -5.05
C GLN A 361 -6.13 -4.78 -4.82
N ILE A 362 -6.49 -5.38 -3.70
CA ILE A 362 -7.88 -5.72 -3.37
C ILE A 362 -8.27 -5.02 -2.07
N CYS A 363 -9.35 -4.24 -2.09
CA CYS A 363 -9.99 -3.71 -0.89
C CYS A 363 -11.00 -4.74 -0.36
N ASN A 364 -10.59 -5.47 0.68
CA ASN A 364 -11.28 -6.64 1.21
C ASN A 364 -12.48 -6.25 2.11
N GLY A 365 -13.62 -6.91 1.95
CA GLY A 365 -14.83 -6.68 2.74
C GLY A 365 -15.71 -5.52 2.24
N TYR A 366 -16.75 -5.19 3.02
CA TYR A 366 -17.66 -4.08 2.72
C TYR A 366 -17.28 -2.82 3.51
N THR A 367 -16.34 -2.05 2.96
CA THR A 367 -15.68 -0.92 3.66
C THR A 367 -16.46 0.39 3.71
N ALA A 368 -17.75 0.42 3.33
CA ALA A 368 -18.57 1.64 3.37
C ALA A 368 -18.84 2.15 4.80
N SER A 369 -18.74 1.27 5.80
CA SER A 369 -18.75 1.62 7.23
C SER A 369 -18.30 0.41 8.05
N TYR A 370 -17.81 0.64 9.27
CA TYR A 370 -17.51 -0.43 10.23
C TYR A 370 -18.65 -1.46 10.36
N ASP A 371 -19.89 -0.99 10.58
CA ASP A 371 -21.05 -1.88 10.73
C ASP A 371 -21.29 -2.80 9.52
N LEU A 372 -20.97 -2.32 8.31
CA LEU A 372 -21.14 -3.09 7.07
C LEU A 372 -19.98 -4.07 6.92
N HIS A 373 -18.75 -3.66 7.19
CA HIS A 373 -17.59 -4.54 7.16
C HIS A 373 -17.75 -5.68 8.17
N HIS A 374 -18.05 -5.36 9.44
CA HIS A 374 -18.26 -6.33 10.52
C HIS A 374 -19.42 -7.32 10.24
N SER A 375 -20.49 -6.84 9.61
CA SER A 375 -21.70 -7.64 9.39
C SER A 375 -21.58 -8.64 8.24
N ASN A 376 -20.72 -8.39 7.25
CA ASN A 376 -20.60 -9.19 6.02
C ASN A 376 -19.31 -10.03 6.02
N GLY A 377 -19.26 -11.03 5.13
CA GLY A 377 -18.10 -11.90 4.98
C GLY A 377 -16.93 -11.20 4.31
N VAL A 378 -15.72 -11.69 4.61
CA VAL A 378 -14.44 -11.21 4.08
C VAL A 378 -13.65 -12.38 3.51
N LEU A 379 -12.77 -12.09 2.56
CA LEU A 379 -11.82 -13.06 2.03
C LEU A 379 -10.75 -13.38 3.08
N THR A 380 -10.31 -14.64 3.14
CA THR A 380 -9.13 -15.05 3.94
C THR A 380 -8.02 -15.60 3.06
N ASP A 381 -8.34 -16.22 1.93
CA ASP A 381 -7.36 -16.84 1.05
C ASP A 381 -7.83 -16.73 -0.41
N ILE A 382 -6.91 -16.42 -1.32
CA ILE A 382 -7.19 -16.40 -2.76
C ILE A 382 -6.07 -17.07 -3.58
N GLU A 383 -6.44 -17.54 -4.77
CA GLU A 383 -5.49 -17.84 -5.85
C GLU A 383 -5.74 -16.85 -7.00
N VAL A 384 -4.72 -16.09 -7.39
CA VAL A 384 -4.76 -15.18 -8.54
C VAL A 384 -3.97 -15.79 -9.69
N ASP A 385 -4.66 -16.05 -10.81
CA ASP A 385 -4.05 -16.43 -12.09
C ASP A 385 -3.92 -15.18 -12.97
N PHE A 386 -2.69 -14.70 -13.14
CA PHE A 386 -2.35 -13.55 -13.99
C PHE A 386 -2.25 -13.92 -15.48
N GLY A 387 -2.60 -15.16 -15.84
CA GLY A 387 -2.47 -15.69 -17.19
C GLY A 387 -1.13 -16.41 -17.41
N ASN A 388 -1.06 -17.17 -18.50
CA ASN A 388 0.11 -17.99 -18.87
C ASN A 388 0.58 -18.97 -17.77
N GLY A 389 -0.32 -19.36 -16.85
CA GLY A 389 -0.01 -20.26 -15.73
C GLY A 389 0.76 -19.60 -14.59
N LYS A 390 0.87 -18.27 -14.58
CA LYS A 390 1.46 -17.51 -13.48
C LYS A 390 0.41 -17.29 -12.40
N LYS A 391 0.54 -18.07 -11.33
CA LYS A 391 -0.41 -18.11 -10.22
C LYS A 391 0.26 -17.71 -8.92
N VAL A 392 -0.46 -16.94 -8.13
CA VAL A 392 -0.05 -16.50 -6.79
C VAL A 392 -1.16 -16.89 -5.81
N SER A 393 -0.81 -17.67 -4.78
CA SER A 393 -1.72 -18.00 -3.67
C SER A 393 -1.29 -17.22 -2.44
N VAL A 394 -2.22 -16.49 -1.84
CA VAL A 394 -1.94 -15.61 -0.70
C VAL A 394 -3.07 -15.63 0.31
N ASP A 395 -2.69 -15.45 1.57
CA ASP A 395 -3.60 -15.16 2.66
C ASP A 395 -3.86 -13.64 2.66
N LEU A 396 -5.10 -13.26 2.92
CA LEU A 396 -5.52 -11.86 2.99
C LEU A 396 -5.84 -11.47 4.43
N PHE A 397 -5.54 -10.23 4.77
CA PHE A 397 -5.99 -9.63 6.00
C PHE A 397 -7.31 -8.88 5.80
N ALA A 398 -8.06 -8.82 6.89
CA ALA A 398 -9.21 -7.95 7.03
C ALA A 398 -9.19 -7.38 8.46
N HIS A 399 -9.16 -6.05 8.56
CA HIS A 399 -9.12 -5.32 9.81
C HIS A 399 -10.46 -4.66 10.08
N ASP A 400 -11.00 -4.94 11.25
CA ASP A 400 -12.33 -4.54 11.67
C ASP A 400 -12.23 -3.80 13.00
N ILE A 401 -11.84 -2.53 12.92
CA ILE A 401 -11.54 -1.69 14.07
C ILE A 401 -12.70 -0.71 14.29
N GLU A 402 -13.30 -0.79 15.47
CA GLU A 402 -14.48 0.01 15.82
C GLU A 402 -14.13 1.51 15.90
N ASN A 403 -15.00 2.35 15.35
CA ASN A 403 -14.87 3.82 15.31
C ASN A 403 -13.78 4.38 14.38
N GLU A 404 -13.30 3.59 13.42
CA GLU A 404 -12.48 4.12 12.33
C GLU A 404 -13.27 4.96 11.34
N THR A 405 -12.56 5.91 10.71
CA THR A 405 -13.10 6.60 9.53
C THR A 405 -13.18 5.61 8.36
N VAL A 406 -14.03 5.92 7.37
CA VAL A 406 -14.16 5.08 6.17
C VAL A 406 -12.83 5.03 5.42
N GLU A 407 -12.08 6.13 5.40
CA GLU A 407 -10.79 6.23 4.76
C GLU A 407 -9.77 5.28 5.40
N ASN A 408 -9.66 5.27 6.73
CA ASN A 408 -8.75 4.36 7.44
C ASN A 408 -9.18 2.90 7.27
N LEU A 409 -10.48 2.62 7.34
CA LEU A 409 -10.99 1.27 7.13
C LEU A 409 -10.67 0.75 5.72
N VAL A 410 -10.71 1.61 4.71
CA VAL A 410 -10.27 1.25 3.35
C VAL A 410 -8.78 0.93 3.35
N GLU A 411 -7.94 1.83 3.86
CA GLU A 411 -6.48 1.68 3.90
C GLU A 411 -6.07 0.38 4.60
N ASP A 412 -6.64 0.09 5.77
CA ASP A 412 -6.35 -1.10 6.58
C ASP A 412 -6.89 -2.40 5.97
N ASN A 413 -7.63 -2.34 4.85
CA ASN A 413 -8.15 -3.50 4.14
C ASN A 413 -7.64 -3.63 2.70
N LEU A 414 -6.66 -2.80 2.29
CA LEU A 414 -5.99 -2.93 1.01
C LEU A 414 -4.91 -4.02 1.05
N ASN A 415 -5.12 -5.09 0.31
CA ASN A 415 -4.19 -6.22 0.21
C ASN A 415 -3.46 -6.18 -1.14
N HIS A 416 -2.13 -6.35 -1.15
CA HIS A 416 -1.32 -6.41 -2.37
C HIS A 416 -0.98 -7.83 -2.74
N ILE A 417 -1.20 -8.17 -4.01
CA ILE A 417 -0.84 -9.45 -4.58
C ILE A 417 0.09 -9.17 -5.75
N GLU A 418 1.38 -9.35 -5.50
CA GLU A 418 2.47 -9.06 -6.42
C GLU A 418 2.98 -10.34 -7.10
N LEU A 419 3.40 -10.21 -8.36
CA LEU A 419 4.17 -11.21 -9.08
C LEU A 419 5.66 -10.96 -8.87
N ASP A 420 6.49 -11.99 -8.71
CA ASP A 420 7.97 -11.77 -8.65
C ASP A 420 8.51 -11.00 -9.86
N GLU A 421 7.91 -11.24 -11.04
CA GLU A 421 8.27 -10.62 -12.32
C GLU A 421 7.00 -10.26 -13.09
N PRO A 422 6.96 -9.11 -13.80
CA PRO A 422 5.77 -8.68 -14.53
C PRO A 422 5.34 -9.68 -15.61
N VAL A 423 4.05 -9.77 -15.88
CA VAL A 423 3.47 -10.68 -16.88
C VAL A 423 2.68 -9.93 -17.94
N GLU A 424 3.00 -10.20 -19.21
CA GLU A 424 2.23 -9.74 -20.35
C GLU A 424 0.91 -10.50 -20.50
N THR A 425 -0.20 -9.88 -20.08
CA THR A 425 -1.54 -10.48 -20.06
C THR A 425 -2.64 -9.47 -20.43
N ASP A 426 -3.82 -9.98 -20.75
CA ASP A 426 -5.04 -9.18 -20.91
C ASP A 426 -6.21 -9.71 -20.05
N THR A 427 -5.93 -10.68 -19.19
CA THR A 427 -6.94 -11.40 -18.39
C THR A 427 -6.32 -11.83 -17.06
N ILE A 428 -7.04 -11.58 -15.97
CA ILE A 428 -6.66 -12.00 -14.61
C ILE A 428 -7.88 -12.70 -14.00
N THR A 429 -7.67 -13.87 -13.39
CA THR A 429 -8.73 -14.60 -12.68
C THR A 429 -8.36 -14.76 -11.22
N ILE A 430 -9.20 -14.24 -10.33
CA ILE A 430 -9.09 -14.40 -8.88
C ILE A 430 -10.09 -15.46 -8.47
N LYS A 431 -9.62 -16.47 -7.73
CA LYS A 431 -10.46 -17.52 -7.15
C LYS A 431 -10.42 -17.42 -5.63
N ILE A 432 -11.60 -17.43 -5.02
CA ILE A 432 -11.73 -17.49 -3.55
C ILE A 432 -11.38 -18.91 -3.10
N THR A 433 -10.31 -19.05 -2.32
CA THR A 433 -9.90 -20.34 -1.73
C THR A 433 -10.20 -20.43 -0.24
N GLY A 434 -10.47 -19.29 0.40
CA GLY A 434 -10.93 -19.20 1.79
C GLY A 434 -11.66 -17.89 2.04
N ALA A 435 -12.67 -17.95 2.90
CA ALA A 435 -13.47 -16.82 3.33
C ALA A 435 -13.94 -17.04 4.77
N LYS A 436 -14.38 -15.97 5.41
CA LYS A 436 -14.94 -15.98 6.76
C LYS A 436 -16.24 -15.18 6.76
N LYS A 437 -17.32 -15.79 7.25
CA LYS A 437 -18.60 -15.09 7.45
C LYS A 437 -18.48 -13.88 8.38
N GLY A 438 -19.35 -12.90 8.14
CA GLY A 438 -19.53 -11.76 9.03
C GLY A 438 -20.36 -12.10 10.27
N ALA A 439 -20.59 -11.10 11.11
CA ALA A 439 -21.40 -11.24 12.31
C ALA A 439 -22.88 -11.53 12.00
N LYS A 440 -23.35 -11.18 10.80
CA LYS A 440 -24.77 -11.28 10.42
C LYS A 440 -25.00 -12.06 9.12
N TYR A 441 -24.16 -11.86 8.12
CA TYR A 441 -24.31 -12.45 6.79
C TYR A 441 -23.11 -13.36 6.49
N ASP A 442 -23.36 -14.45 5.79
CA ASP A 442 -22.33 -15.34 5.24
C ASP A 442 -21.78 -14.81 3.90
N ASP A 443 -22.54 -13.97 3.20
CA ASP A 443 -22.15 -13.38 1.92
C ASP A 443 -20.79 -12.66 2.01
N THR A 444 -19.82 -13.12 1.21
CA THR A 444 -18.49 -12.48 1.11
C THR A 444 -18.52 -11.28 0.18
N CYS A 445 -18.00 -10.15 0.63
CA CYS A 445 -17.97 -8.91 -0.14
C CYS A 445 -16.55 -8.40 -0.39
N VAL A 446 -16.37 -7.68 -1.49
CA VAL A 446 -15.13 -7.00 -1.88
C VAL A 446 -15.51 -5.63 -2.43
N SER A 447 -14.89 -4.57 -1.92
CA SER A 447 -15.19 -3.19 -2.32
C SER A 447 -14.58 -2.84 -3.67
N GLU A 448 -13.29 -3.09 -3.87
CA GLU A 448 -12.57 -2.59 -5.04
C GLU A 448 -11.39 -3.48 -5.41
N ILE A 449 -11.05 -3.52 -6.70
CA ILE A 449 -9.85 -4.19 -7.23
C ILE A 449 -9.16 -3.26 -8.22
N MET A 450 -7.88 -3.01 -7.99
CA MET A 450 -7.01 -2.27 -8.90
C MET A 450 -5.94 -3.20 -9.48
N VAL A 451 -5.58 -2.96 -10.74
CA VAL A 451 -4.50 -3.66 -11.44
C VAL A 451 -3.38 -2.65 -11.73
N TYR A 452 -2.13 -3.06 -11.52
CA TYR A 452 -0.94 -2.24 -11.74
C TYR A 452 0.22 -3.06 -12.30
#